data_AF-Q1A1Y8-F1
#
_entry.id   AF-Q1A1Y8-F1
#
_cell.length_a   1.000
_cell.length_b   1.000
_cell.length_c   1.000
_cell.angle_alpha   90.00
_cell.angle_beta   90.00
_cell.angle_gamma   90.00
#
_symmetry.space_group_name_H-M   'P 1'
#
loop_
_entity.id
_entity.type
_entity.pdbx_description
1 polymer ?
#
loop_
_entity_poly.entity_id
_entity_poly.type
_entity_poly.pdbx_seq_one_letter_code
_entity_poly.pdbx_strand_id
1 'polypeptide(L)' 'IYEWMVRTVPYFKDKGDSNSSAGWKNSIRHNLSLHSKFIKVHNEATGKSSWWMLNPEGGKSGKA' A
#
# COMPACT_ATOMS: atom_id res chain seq x y z
N ILE A 1 2.77 4.50 3.15
CA ILE A 1 2.28 3.15 3.52
C ILE A 1 3.29 2.41 4.42
N TYR A 2 4.52 2.15 3.97
CA TYR A 2 5.49 1.37 4.75
C TYR A 2 5.83 1.96 6.13
N GLU A 3 6.13 3.25 6.20
CA GLU A 3 6.40 3.93 7.48
C GLU A 3 5.22 3.85 8.46
N TRP A 4 4.00 4.01 7.95
CA TRP A 4 2.79 3.89 8.77
C TRP A 4 2.63 2.47 9.31
N MET A 5 2.91 1.43 8.51
CA MET A 5 2.87 0.03 8.96
C MET A 5 3.88 -0.21 10.09
N VAL A 6 5.13 0.22 9.93
CA VAL A 6 6.19 0.09 10.94
C VAL A 6 5.81 0.81 12.24
N ARG A 7 5.24 2.02 12.12
CA ARG A 7 4.83 2.81 13.29
C ARG A 7 3.62 2.23 14.02
N THR A 8 2.66 1.67 13.30
CA THR A 8 1.32 1.38 13.83
C THR A 8 1.09 -0.09 14.14
N VAL A 9 1.69 -1.00 13.39
CA VAL A 9 1.46 -2.44 13.53
C VAL A 9 2.64 -3.07 14.26
N PRO A 10 2.45 -3.63 15.48
CA PRO A 10 3.55 -4.15 16.30
C PRO A 10 4.49 -5.12 15.59
N TYR A 11 3.95 -5.99 14.73
CA TYR A 11 4.71 -6.96 13.95
C TYR A 11 5.76 -6.33 13.01
N PHE A 12 5.56 -5.08 12.56
CA PHE A 12 6.47 -4.41 11.63
C PHE A 12 7.46 -3.44 12.30
N LYS A 13 7.39 -3.23 13.62
CA LYS A 13 8.20 -2.23 14.34
C LYS A 13 9.71 -2.43 14.16
N ASP A 14 10.15 -3.68 14.13
CA ASP A 14 11.55 -4.11 13.96
C ASP A 14 11.99 -4.22 12.49
N LYS A 15 11.10 -3.94 11.53
CA LYS A 15 11.33 -4.15 10.09
C LYS A 15 11.54 -2.84 9.31
N GLY A 16 11.69 -1.72 10.01
CA GLY A 16 11.80 -0.36 9.44
C GLY A 16 12.99 -0.18 8.49
N ASP A 17 14.15 -0.71 8.86
CA ASP A 17 15.42 -0.47 8.15
C ASP A 17 15.62 -1.38 6.93
N SER A 18 14.65 -2.27 6.65
CA SER A 18 14.75 -3.22 5.54
C SER A 18 14.59 -2.52 4.18
N ASN A 19 15.45 -2.84 3.21
CA ASN A 19 15.40 -2.29 1.85
C ASN A 19 14.02 -2.55 1.17
N SER A 20 13.71 -1.82 0.09
CA SER A 20 12.47 -1.91 -0.72
C SER A 20 12.16 -3.33 -1.24
N SER A 21 13.16 -4.20 -1.30
CA SER A 21 13.08 -5.62 -1.67
C SER A 21 12.63 -6.55 -0.54
N ALA A 22 12.34 -6.03 0.66
CA ALA A 22 11.83 -6.84 1.76
C ALA A 22 10.52 -7.55 1.40
N GLY A 23 10.41 -8.84 1.72
CA GLY A 23 9.26 -9.67 1.33
C GLY A 23 7.91 -9.10 1.75
N TRP A 24 7.82 -8.51 2.94
CA TRP A 24 6.58 -7.90 3.42
C TRP A 24 6.17 -6.64 2.63
N LYS A 25 7.15 -5.83 2.18
CA LYS A 25 6.87 -4.68 1.28
C LYS A 25 6.37 -5.18 -0.07
N ASN A 26 6.87 -6.32 -0.54
CA ASN A 26 6.38 -6.95 -1.77
C ASN A 26 4.93 -7.45 -1.63
N SER A 27 4.62 -8.12 -0.52
CA SER A 27 3.24 -8.55 -0.23
C SER A 27 2.26 -7.39 -0.20
N ILE A 28 2.66 -6.23 0.34
CA ILE A 28 1.84 -5.00 0.29
C ILE A 28 1.62 -4.55 -1.16
N ARG A 29 2.67 -4.45 -1.99
CA ARG A 29 2.53 -4.07 -3.41
C ARG A 29 1.63 -5.03 -4.18
N HIS A 30 1.74 -6.32 -3.92
CA HIS A 30 0.87 -7.33 -4.51
C HIS A 30 -0.61 -7.10 -4.13
N ASN A 31 -0.91 -6.89 -2.85
CA ASN A 31 -2.28 -6.64 -2.38
C ASN A 31 -2.88 -5.34 -2.94
N LEU A 32 -2.07 -4.29 -3.05
CA LEU A 32 -2.47 -3.02 -3.65
C LEU A 32 -2.88 -3.18 -5.13
N SER A 33 -2.17 -4.03 -5.87
CA SER A 33 -2.51 -4.34 -7.26
C SER A 33 -3.62 -5.37 -7.42
N LEU A 34 -3.76 -6.31 -6.47
CA LEU A 34 -4.71 -7.42 -6.56
C LEU A 34 -6.17 -6.98 -6.32
N HIS A 35 -6.40 -6.10 -5.35
CA HIS A 35 -7.76 -5.74 -4.93
C HIS A 35 -8.22 -4.42 -5.56
N SER A 36 -9.34 -4.47 -6.26
CA SER A 36 -10.01 -3.31 -6.88
C SER A 36 -10.45 -2.23 -5.87
N LYS A 37 -10.41 -2.54 -4.57
CA LYS A 37 -10.63 -1.57 -3.49
C LYS A 37 -9.51 -0.53 -3.39
N PHE A 38 -8.37 -0.77 -4.04
CA PHE A 38 -7.25 0.16 -4.10
C PHE A 38 -7.07 0.66 -5.53
N ILE A 39 -6.76 1.93 -5.67
CA ILE A 39 -6.44 2.57 -6.94
C ILE A 39 -5.07 3.23 -6.87
N LYS A 40 -4.32 3.13 -7.97
CA LYS A 40 -3.07 3.85 -8.16
C LYS A 40 -3.37 5.16 -8.87
N VAL A 41 -3.01 6.28 -8.26
CA VAL A 41 -3.21 7.63 -8.80
C VAL A 41 -1.86 8.21 -9.18
N HIS A 42 -1.73 8.71 -10.41
CA HIS A 42 -0.48 9.31 -10.88
C HIS A 42 -0.11 10.51 -9.99
N ASN A 43 1.18 10.68 -9.73
CA ASN A 43 1.68 11.81 -8.97
C ASN A 43 2.19 12.85 -9.96
N GLU A 44 1.61 14.05 -9.93
CA GLU A 44 1.94 15.14 -10.86
C GLU A 44 3.36 15.69 -10.65
N ALA A 45 3.96 15.46 -9.47
CA ALA A 45 5.33 15.88 -9.19
C ALA A 45 6.34 14.94 -9.86
N THR A 46 7.18 15.51 -10.73
CA THR A 46 8.26 14.79 -11.42
C THR A 46 9.21 14.11 -10.43
N GLY A 47 9.57 12.86 -10.73
CA GLY A 47 10.46 12.05 -9.90
C GLY A 47 9.83 11.46 -8.62
N LYS A 48 8.53 11.69 -8.34
CA LYS A 48 7.85 11.10 -7.19
C LYS A 48 7.02 9.87 -7.57
N SER A 49 6.92 8.93 -6.64
CA SER A 49 6.07 7.75 -6.81
C SER A 49 4.58 8.11 -6.86
N SER A 50 3.80 7.30 -7.56
CA SER A 50 2.33 7.36 -7.55
C SER A 50 1.74 7.22 -6.15
N TRP A 51 0.54 7.76 -5.98
CA TRP A 51 -0.28 7.58 -4.80
C TRP A 51 -1.07 6.28 -4.87
N TRP A 52 -1.42 5.74 -3.70
CA TRP A 52 -2.36 4.63 -3.55
C TRP A 52 -3.50 5.10 -2.67
N MET A 53 -4.73 4.92 -3.15
CA MET A 53 -5.95 5.42 -2.49
C MET A 53 -7.01 4.33 -2.44
N LEU A 54 -8.01 4.50 -1.59
CA LEU A 54 -9.21 3.67 -1.63
C LEU A 54 -10.03 4.04 -2.86
N ASN A 55 -10.54 3.03 -3.55
CA ASN A 55 -11.50 3.20 -4.63
C ASN A 55 -12.84 3.70 -4.04
N PRO A 56 -13.33 4.89 -4.41
CA PRO A 56 -14.63 5.39 -3.94
C PRO A 56 -15.79 4.44 -4.26
N GLU A 57 -15.68 3.71 -5.38
CA GLU A 57 -16.70 2.77 -5.85
C GLU A 57 -16.51 1.35 -5.30
N GLY A 58 -15.31 1.04 -4.81
CA GLY A 58 -14.93 -0.30 -4.34
C GLY A 58 -15.50 -0.68 -2.96
N GLY A 59 -16.20 0.24 -2.29
CA GLY A 59 -16.84 0.01 -0.99
C GLY A 59 -18.28 -0.53 -1.08
N LYS A 60 -18.89 -0.57 -2.27
CA LYS A 60 -20.31 -0.94 -2.44
C LYS A 60 -20.56 -2.35 -2.98
N SER A 61 -19.51 -3.09 -3.34
CA SER A 61 -19.62 -4.48 -3.80
C SER A 61 -19.00 -5.46 -2.80
N GLY A 62 -19.39 -5.35 -1.53
CA GLY A 62 -19.33 -6.51 -0.65
C GLY A 62 -20.34 -7.52 -1.15
N LYS A 63 -19.90 -8.56 -1.87
CA LYS A 63 -20.71 -9.77 -2.00
C LYS A 63 -20.85 -10.36 -0.59
N ALA A 64 -22.09 -10.57 -0.18
CA ALA A 64 -22.48 -11.39 0.95
C ALA A 64 -21.86 -12.79 0.87
#